data_AF-A0A2N6EKY7-F1
#
_entry.id   AF-A0A2N6EKY7-F1
#
_cell.length_a   1.000
_cell.length_b   1.000
_cell.length_c   1.000
_cell.angle_alpha   90.00
_cell.angle_beta   90.00
_cell.angle_gamma   90.00
#
_symmetry.space_group_name_H-M   'P 1'
#
loop_
_entity.id
_entity.type
_entity.pdbx_description
1 polymer ?
#
loop_
_entity_poly.entity_id
_entity_poly.type
_entity_poly.pdbx_seq_one_letter_code
_entity_poly.pdbx_strand_id
1 'polypeptide(L)'
;IRASAQMVSYELAAGLSIVAVFMLSGSLSLREIVAMQSEPLWGVCSFIPNWYVFSQPLAFFLFVITGLAEINRTPFDMPEAESELVSGFCTEYSSMKYALFFMAEYANMIVVSAIAATLFLGGWYGPLPSSLGVFNLLGKIFAFMFFFIWLRATLPRVRYDQLMRMGWKVLLPLALANVFITGLVVVILQ
;
A
#
# COMPACT_ATOMS: atom_id res chain seq x y z
N ILE A 1 13.27 -18.62 4.11
CA ILE A 1 13.55 -18.03 5.45
C ILE A 1 13.72 -16.50 5.38
N ARG A 2 14.63 -15.95 4.57
CA ARG A 2 14.78 -14.48 4.45
C ARG A 2 13.51 -13.79 3.91
N ALA A 3 12.92 -14.38 2.85
CA ALA A 3 11.67 -13.90 2.25
C ALA A 3 10.48 -13.89 3.22
N SER A 4 10.28 -14.98 3.97
CA SER A 4 9.19 -15.10 4.94
C SER A 4 9.37 -14.13 6.12
N ALA A 5 10.60 -13.92 6.59
CA ALA A 5 10.87 -12.95 7.65
C ALA A 5 10.61 -11.50 7.20
N GLN A 6 10.90 -11.18 5.94
CA GLN A 6 10.58 -9.89 5.34
C GLN A 6 9.05 -9.70 5.28
N MET A 7 8.33 -10.60 4.62
CA MET A 7 6.86 -10.49 4.46
C MET A 7 6.17 -10.21 5.81
N VAL A 8 6.39 -11.05 6.82
CA VAL A 8 5.77 -10.89 8.15
C VAL A 8 6.09 -9.54 8.80
N SER A 9 7.32 -9.04 8.62
CA SER A 9 7.73 -7.76 9.23
C SER A 9 7.01 -6.56 8.60
N TYR A 10 6.77 -6.60 7.28
CA TYR A 10 6.12 -5.51 6.57
C TYR A 10 4.59 -5.61 6.61
N GLU A 11 4.05 -6.83 6.71
CA GLU A 11 2.62 -7.07 6.89
C GLU A 11 2.11 -6.45 8.19
N LEU A 12 2.89 -6.53 9.27
CA LEU A 12 2.53 -5.90 10.55
C LEU A 12 2.47 -4.37 10.44
N ALA A 13 3.44 -3.75 9.76
CA ALA A 13 3.45 -2.31 9.52
C ALA A 13 2.31 -1.88 8.58
N ALA A 14 2.02 -2.67 7.54
CA ALA A 14 0.90 -2.44 6.63
C ALA A 14 -0.43 -2.49 7.39
N GLY A 15 -0.64 -3.50 8.23
CA GLY A 15 -1.83 -3.65 9.06
C GLY A 15 -2.06 -2.43 9.96
N LEU A 16 -1.02 -1.95 10.65
CA LEU A 16 -1.10 -0.74 11.48
C LEU A 16 -1.45 0.52 10.67
N SER A 17 -0.93 0.66 9.44
CA SER A 17 -1.28 1.79 8.59
C SER A 17 -2.75 1.77 8.15
N ILE A 18 -3.33 0.58 7.90
CA ILE A 18 -4.75 0.42 7.58
C ILE A 18 -5.63 0.71 8.80
N VAL A 19 -5.22 0.26 10.00
CA VAL A 19 -5.97 0.52 11.24
C VAL A 19 -6.14 2.02 11.48
N ALA A 20 -5.12 2.83 11.20
CA ALA A 20 -5.22 4.29 11.34
C ALA A 20 -6.34 4.89 10.45
N VAL A 21 -6.58 4.31 9.27
CA VAL A 21 -7.68 4.71 8.38
C VAL A 21 -9.03 4.27 8.94
N PHE A 22 -9.11 3.03 9.47
CA PHE A 22 -10.34 2.52 10.09
C PHE A 22 -10.78 3.31 11.33
N MET A 23 -9.83 3.83 12.08
CA MET A 23 -10.12 4.69 13.23
C MET A 23 -10.76 6.02 12.82
N LEU A 24 -10.40 6.57 11.66
CA LEU A 24 -11.03 7.79 11.12
C LEU A 24 -12.41 7.52 10.55
N SER A 25 -12.60 6.40 9.85
CA SER A 25 -13.89 6.06 9.25
C SER A 25 -14.91 5.57 10.28
N GLY A 26 -14.47 5.02 11.43
CA GLY A 26 -15.37 4.40 12.40
C GLY A 26 -16.09 3.14 11.87
N SER A 27 -15.68 2.63 10.71
CA SER A 27 -16.27 1.46 10.05
C SER A 27 -15.23 0.64 9.30
N LEU A 28 -15.42 -0.68 9.30
CA LEU A 28 -14.61 -1.65 8.55
C LEU A 28 -15.19 -1.93 7.15
N SER A 29 -16.37 -1.37 6.82
CA SER A 29 -16.99 -1.53 5.51
C SER A 29 -16.32 -0.65 4.48
N LEU A 30 -15.67 -1.26 3.47
CA LEU A 30 -15.03 -0.54 2.36
C LEU A 30 -16.00 0.42 1.64
N ARG A 31 -17.28 0.05 1.55
CA ARG A 31 -18.30 0.91 0.94
C ARG A 31 -18.52 2.19 1.74
N GLU A 32 -18.57 2.09 3.07
CA GLU A 32 -18.78 3.24 3.95
C GLU A 32 -17.54 4.13 4.00
N ILE A 33 -16.34 3.54 4.05
CA ILE A 33 -15.06 4.23 3.93
C ILE A 33 -15.05 5.10 2.67
N VAL A 34 -15.39 4.52 1.53
CA VAL A 34 -15.40 5.24 0.25
C VAL A 34 -16.50 6.29 0.20
N ALA A 35 -17.66 6.06 0.82
CA ALA A 35 -18.73 7.06 0.91
C ALA A 35 -18.30 8.28 1.75
N MET A 36 -17.64 8.09 2.89
CA MET A 36 -17.10 9.18 3.72
C MET A 36 -16.01 9.98 2.99
N GLN A 37 -15.22 9.33 2.13
CA GLN A 37 -14.21 10.02 1.31
C GLN A 37 -14.80 10.88 0.19
N SER A 38 -16.09 10.74 -0.12
CA SER A 38 -16.77 11.56 -1.13
C SER A 38 -17.14 12.96 -0.63
N GLU A 39 -17.10 13.17 0.70
CA GLU A 39 -17.41 14.45 1.32
C GLU A 39 -16.31 15.50 1.04
N PRO A 40 -16.66 16.80 0.99
CA PRO A 40 -15.69 17.86 0.71
C PRO A 40 -14.60 17.95 1.79
N LEU A 41 -13.35 18.14 1.37
CA LEU A 41 -12.21 18.28 2.27
C LEU A 41 -12.44 19.42 3.28
N TRP A 42 -12.58 19.05 4.56
CA TRP A 42 -12.76 19.96 5.70
C TRP A 42 -13.85 21.03 5.51
N GLY A 43 -14.83 20.80 4.62
CA GLY A 43 -15.89 21.75 4.33
C GLY A 43 -15.48 23.05 3.60
N VAL A 44 -14.22 23.17 3.14
CA VAL A 44 -13.70 24.42 2.53
C VAL A 44 -13.57 24.33 1.01
N CYS A 45 -13.24 23.15 0.46
CA CYS A 45 -13.01 22.98 -0.98
C CYS A 45 -13.99 21.98 -1.58
N SER A 46 -15.04 22.46 -2.25
CA SER A 46 -16.02 21.60 -2.94
C SER A 46 -15.44 20.83 -4.14
N PHE A 47 -14.22 21.14 -4.57
CA PHE A 47 -13.57 20.52 -5.74
C PHE A 47 -12.67 19.33 -5.37
N ILE A 48 -12.25 19.19 -4.10
CA ILE A 48 -11.34 18.13 -3.65
C ILE A 48 -12.10 17.23 -2.64
N PRO A 49 -12.31 15.94 -2.96
CA PRO A 49 -12.90 15.01 -2.01
C PRO A 49 -11.95 14.80 -0.81
N ASN A 50 -12.49 14.45 0.36
CA ASN A 50 -11.73 14.14 1.56
C ASN A 50 -11.01 12.79 1.43
N TRP A 51 -10.02 12.73 0.55
CA TRP A 51 -9.13 11.58 0.43
C TRP A 51 -8.29 11.45 1.70
N TYR A 52 -8.21 10.24 2.24
CA TYR A 52 -7.42 9.98 3.44
C TYR A 52 -5.92 10.15 3.20
N VAL A 53 -5.46 10.32 1.96
CA VAL A 53 -4.11 10.83 1.66
C VAL A 53 -3.85 12.17 2.34
N PHE A 54 -4.83 13.08 2.37
CA PHE A 54 -4.67 14.41 2.97
C PHE A 54 -4.85 14.40 4.49
N SER A 55 -5.79 13.58 4.99
CA SER A 55 -6.03 13.46 6.42
C SER A 55 -4.94 12.66 7.15
N GLN A 56 -4.38 11.63 6.50
CA GLN A 56 -3.29 10.82 7.02
C GLN A 56 -2.21 10.56 5.97
N PRO A 57 -1.39 11.58 5.65
CA PRO A 57 -0.29 11.40 4.71
C PRO A 57 0.73 10.37 5.22
N LEU A 58 0.94 10.31 6.54
CA LEU A 58 1.88 9.38 7.16
C LEU A 58 1.44 7.92 6.97
N ALA A 59 0.15 7.60 7.21
CA ALA A 59 -0.39 6.25 6.97
C ALA A 59 -0.29 5.86 5.49
N PHE A 60 -0.54 6.80 4.58
CA PHE A 60 -0.41 6.57 3.15
C PHE A 60 1.03 6.22 2.76
N PHE A 61 2.02 7.01 3.19
CA PHE A 61 3.43 6.73 2.88
C PHE A 61 3.90 5.41 3.48
N LEU A 62 3.50 5.10 4.71
CA LEU A 62 3.77 3.80 5.32
C LEU A 62 3.19 2.67 4.46
N PHE A 63 1.92 2.76 4.09
CA PHE A 63 1.23 1.74 3.30
C PHE A 63 1.89 1.54 1.93
N VAL A 64 2.31 2.62 1.25
CA VAL A 64 3.02 2.54 -0.03
C VAL A 64 4.38 1.85 0.11
N ILE A 65 5.16 2.19 1.13
CA ILE A 65 6.48 1.57 1.38
C ILE A 65 6.31 0.09 1.75
N THR A 66 5.34 -0.25 2.62
CA THR A 66 5.08 -1.64 2.99
C THR A 66 4.50 -2.44 1.84
N GLY A 67 3.65 -1.83 1.01
CA GLY A 67 3.11 -2.44 -0.19
C GLY A 67 4.20 -2.79 -1.21
N LEU A 68 5.20 -1.93 -1.38
CA LEU A 68 6.38 -2.24 -2.21
C LEU A 68 7.15 -3.46 -1.69
N ALA A 69 7.32 -3.56 -0.38
CA ALA A 69 8.02 -4.68 0.24
C ALA A 69 7.22 -6.00 0.14
N GLU A 70 5.89 -5.92 0.21
CA GLU A 70 4.97 -7.06 0.11
C GLU A 70 4.91 -7.65 -1.31
N ILE A 71 4.98 -6.79 -2.33
CA ILE A 71 5.00 -7.21 -3.74
C ILE A 71 6.34 -7.91 -4.08
N ASN A 72 7.35 -7.84 -3.20
CA ASN A 72 8.69 -8.42 -3.40
C ASN A 72 9.35 -7.97 -4.71
N ARG A 73 9.19 -6.69 -5.08
CA ARG A 73 9.81 -6.10 -6.28
C ARG A 73 10.91 -5.12 -5.93
N THR A 74 11.83 -4.89 -6.87
CA THR A 74 12.92 -3.92 -6.75
C THR A 74 12.34 -2.58 -6.29
N PRO A 75 12.82 -1.99 -5.18
CA PRO A 75 14.11 -2.20 -4.50
C PRO A 75 14.15 -3.28 -3.40
N PHE A 76 13.05 -3.98 -3.14
CA PHE A 76 12.86 -4.96 -2.05
C PHE A 76 12.71 -6.42 -2.53
N ASP A 77 13.37 -6.79 -3.64
CA ASP A 77 13.30 -8.09 -4.32
C ASP A 77 14.28 -9.17 -3.79
N MET A 78 14.54 -9.17 -2.48
CA MET A 78 15.45 -10.12 -1.80
C MET A 78 15.22 -11.61 -2.12
N PRO A 79 13.98 -12.10 -2.28
CA PRO A 79 13.74 -13.52 -2.53
C PRO A 79 14.17 -13.99 -3.92
N GLU A 80 14.16 -13.10 -4.92
CA GLU A 80 14.39 -13.41 -6.33
C GLU A 80 15.77 -12.94 -6.83
N ALA A 81 16.41 -12.02 -6.09
CA ALA A 81 17.64 -11.30 -6.44
C ALA A 81 18.60 -12.07 -7.37
N GLU A 82 18.47 -11.83 -8.68
CA GLU A 82 19.22 -12.52 -9.74
C GLU A 82 20.74 -12.36 -9.59
N SER A 83 21.17 -11.19 -9.06
CA SER A 83 22.57 -10.84 -8.88
C SER A 83 23.24 -11.60 -7.73
N GLU A 84 22.46 -12.09 -6.76
CA GLU A 84 22.98 -12.81 -5.60
C GLU A 84 22.64 -14.31 -5.64
N LEU A 85 21.47 -14.67 -6.20
CA LEU A 85 20.89 -16.01 -6.09
C LEU A 85 20.48 -16.61 -7.45
N VAL A 86 20.87 -16.03 -8.59
CA VAL A 86 20.62 -16.51 -9.98
C VAL A 86 19.14 -16.51 -10.42
N SER A 87 18.20 -16.81 -9.53
CA SER A 87 16.75 -16.49 -9.57
C SER A 87 16.05 -16.91 -8.25
N GLY A 88 16.82 -17.12 -7.17
CA GLY A 88 16.29 -17.49 -5.86
C GLY A 88 15.61 -18.86 -5.88
N PHE A 89 14.35 -18.91 -5.45
CA PHE A 89 13.56 -20.14 -5.40
C PHE A 89 13.00 -20.56 -6.78
N CYS A 90 12.99 -19.65 -7.76
CA CYS A 90 12.42 -19.90 -9.08
C CYS A 90 13.27 -20.85 -9.94
N THR A 91 14.56 -21.05 -9.61
CA THR A 91 15.49 -21.87 -10.39
C THR A 91 15.14 -23.36 -10.42
N GLU A 92 14.43 -23.86 -9.42
CA GLU A 92 14.07 -25.28 -9.31
C GLU A 92 12.76 -25.62 -10.03
N TYR A 93 12.02 -24.61 -10.50
CA TYR A 93 10.70 -24.78 -11.09
C TYR A 93 10.73 -24.86 -12.61
N SER A 94 9.95 -25.79 -13.17
CA SER A 94 9.67 -25.86 -14.60
C SER A 94 8.84 -24.66 -15.07
N SER A 95 8.89 -24.36 -16.38
CA SER A 95 8.30 -23.17 -17.03
C SER A 95 6.86 -22.86 -16.62
N MET A 96 6.00 -23.88 -16.48
CA MET A 96 4.60 -23.67 -16.08
C MET A 96 4.47 -23.20 -14.62
N LYS A 97 5.25 -23.80 -13.70
CA LYS A 97 5.22 -23.42 -12.28
C LYS A 97 5.87 -22.06 -12.07
N TYR A 98 6.95 -21.78 -12.79
CA TYR A 98 7.57 -20.47 -12.86
C TYR A 98 6.53 -19.41 -13.28
N ALA A 99 5.81 -19.63 -14.39
CA ALA A 99 4.79 -18.69 -14.87
C ALA A 99 3.69 -18.42 -13.83
N LEU A 100 3.27 -19.43 -13.04
CA LEU A 100 2.29 -19.26 -11.97
C LEU A 100 2.80 -18.33 -10.85
N PHE A 101 4.08 -18.42 -10.46
CA PHE A 101 4.66 -17.51 -9.48
C PHE A 101 4.68 -16.06 -9.99
N PHE A 102 5.09 -15.83 -11.24
CA PHE A 102 5.05 -14.48 -11.83
C PHE A 102 3.63 -13.93 -11.91
N MET A 103 2.67 -14.75 -12.33
CA MET A 103 1.27 -14.34 -12.39
C MET A 103 0.76 -13.95 -11.00
N ALA A 104 1.13 -14.70 -9.95
CA ALA A 104 0.75 -14.41 -8.57
C ALA A 104 1.36 -13.10 -8.06
N GLU A 105 2.62 -12.81 -8.38
CA GLU A 105 3.27 -11.55 -8.00
C GLU A 105 2.62 -10.33 -8.68
N TYR A 106 2.25 -10.44 -9.96
CA TYR A 106 1.52 -9.38 -10.66
C TYR A 106 0.09 -9.23 -10.16
N ALA A 107 -0.59 -10.34 -9.85
CA ALA A 107 -1.90 -10.31 -9.20
C ALA A 107 -1.81 -9.60 -7.84
N ASN A 108 -0.77 -9.87 -7.04
CA ASN A 108 -0.54 -9.18 -5.77
C ASN A 108 -0.35 -7.66 -5.97
N MET A 109 0.41 -7.25 -6.99
CA MET A 109 0.56 -5.82 -7.32
C MET A 109 -0.78 -5.13 -7.63
N ILE A 110 -1.68 -5.81 -8.35
CA ILE A 110 -3.04 -5.31 -8.62
C ILE A 110 -3.83 -5.19 -7.31
N VAL A 111 -3.78 -6.19 -6.44
CA VAL A 111 -4.50 -6.21 -5.16
C VAL A 111 -4.03 -5.08 -4.24
N VAL A 112 -2.71 -4.92 -4.05
CA VAL A 112 -2.14 -3.84 -3.22
C VAL A 112 -2.53 -2.47 -3.79
N SER A 113 -2.49 -2.30 -5.11
CA SER A 113 -2.91 -1.06 -5.78
C SER A 113 -4.41 -0.78 -5.59
N ALA A 114 -5.26 -1.82 -5.64
CA ALA A 114 -6.70 -1.70 -5.41
C ALA A 114 -7.02 -1.34 -3.95
N ILE A 115 -6.29 -1.90 -2.99
CA ILE A 115 -6.42 -1.55 -1.57
C ILE A 115 -5.96 -0.10 -1.35
N ALA A 116 -4.83 0.31 -1.93
CA ALA A 116 -4.37 1.71 -1.87
C ALA A 116 -5.41 2.69 -2.42
N ALA A 117 -5.97 2.38 -3.60
CA ALA A 117 -6.94 3.23 -4.26
C ALA A 117 -8.27 3.34 -3.50
N THR A 118 -8.72 2.24 -2.89
CA THR A 118 -9.97 2.22 -2.11
C THR A 118 -9.81 2.85 -0.73
N LEU A 119 -8.73 2.58 -0.01
CA LEU A 119 -8.53 3.09 1.34
C LEU A 119 -8.07 4.55 1.38
N PHE A 120 -7.25 5.01 0.42
CA PHE A 120 -6.66 6.34 0.51
C PHE A 120 -7.22 7.35 -0.50
N LEU A 121 -7.61 6.90 -1.70
CA LEU A 121 -7.99 7.78 -2.81
C LEU A 121 -9.49 7.76 -3.15
N GLY A 122 -10.41 7.34 -2.26
CA GLY A 122 -11.85 7.47 -2.55
C GLY A 122 -12.42 6.42 -3.51
N GLY A 123 -11.70 5.33 -3.82
CA GLY A 123 -12.21 4.21 -4.61
C GLY A 123 -12.90 4.64 -5.92
N TRP A 124 -14.21 4.40 -6.02
CA TRP A 124 -15.05 4.73 -7.17
C TRP A 124 -15.41 6.22 -7.30
N TYR A 125 -15.31 7.01 -6.24
CA TYR A 125 -15.51 8.46 -6.29
C TYR A 125 -14.23 9.16 -6.74
N GLY A 126 -14.33 10.06 -7.70
CA GLY A 126 -13.19 10.73 -8.29
C GLY A 126 -13.59 12.02 -8.99
N PRO A 127 -12.65 12.68 -9.66
CA PRO A 127 -12.92 13.92 -10.39
C PRO A 127 -13.86 13.71 -11.59
N LEU A 128 -13.97 12.49 -12.13
CA LEU A 128 -14.94 12.16 -13.18
C LEU A 128 -16.33 11.91 -12.58
N PRO A 129 -17.41 12.12 -13.36
CA PRO A 129 -18.78 11.89 -12.93
C PRO A 129 -18.98 10.51 -12.30
N SER A 130 -19.86 10.43 -11.30
CA SER A 130 -20.18 9.19 -10.57
C SER A 130 -20.71 8.06 -11.47
N SER A 131 -21.25 8.38 -12.64
CA SER A 131 -21.66 7.40 -13.66
C SER A 131 -20.49 6.57 -14.22
N LEU A 132 -19.26 7.08 -14.15
CA LEU A 132 -18.04 6.41 -14.61
C LEU A 132 -17.16 5.92 -13.45
N GLY A 133 -17.77 5.61 -12.29
CA GLY A 133 -17.04 5.22 -11.07
C GLY A 133 -16.08 4.04 -11.24
N VAL A 134 -16.39 3.09 -12.13
CA VAL A 134 -15.49 1.96 -12.45
C VAL A 134 -14.21 2.46 -13.14
N PHE A 135 -14.32 3.41 -14.07
CA PHE A 135 -13.16 3.98 -14.76
C PHE A 135 -12.28 4.82 -13.83
N ASN A 136 -12.89 5.50 -12.84
CA ASN A 136 -12.14 6.19 -11.78
C ASN A 136 -11.27 5.20 -10.98
N LEU A 137 -11.86 4.08 -10.55
CA LEU A 137 -11.15 3.07 -9.77
C LEU A 137 -10.03 2.44 -10.61
N LEU A 138 -10.34 2.01 -11.84
CA LEU A 138 -9.35 1.42 -12.74
C LEU A 138 -8.21 2.41 -13.04
N GLY A 139 -8.52 3.68 -13.32
CA GLY A 139 -7.52 4.71 -13.56
C GLY A 139 -6.56 4.89 -12.38
N LYS A 140 -7.07 4.86 -11.14
CA LYS A 140 -6.23 4.92 -9.93
C LYS A 140 -5.38 3.67 -9.74
N ILE A 141 -5.94 2.48 -9.98
CA ILE A 141 -5.19 1.22 -9.94
C ILE A 141 -4.04 1.27 -10.95
N PHE A 142 -4.32 1.67 -12.20
CA PHE A 142 -3.29 1.83 -13.22
C PHE A 142 -2.25 2.88 -12.82
N ALA A 143 -2.65 3.99 -12.21
CA ALA A 143 -1.72 5.01 -11.72
C ALA A 143 -0.78 4.45 -10.62
N PHE A 144 -1.29 3.67 -9.67
CA PHE A 144 -0.47 3.00 -8.66
C PHE A 144 0.45 1.93 -9.25
N MET A 145 -0.06 1.12 -10.19
CA MET A 145 0.78 0.13 -10.89
C MET A 145 1.89 0.82 -11.67
N PHE A 146 1.58 1.89 -12.40
CA PHE A 146 2.56 2.71 -13.10
C PHE A 146 3.59 3.28 -12.12
N PHE A 147 3.14 3.80 -10.98
CA PHE A 147 4.01 4.30 -9.92
C PHE A 147 4.95 3.22 -9.39
N PHE A 148 4.47 2.00 -9.10
CA PHE A 148 5.31 0.89 -8.64
C PHE A 148 6.32 0.44 -9.71
N ILE A 149 5.92 0.39 -10.98
CA ILE A 149 6.84 0.08 -12.10
C ILE A 149 7.89 1.18 -12.25
N TRP A 150 7.49 2.45 -12.10
CA TRP A 150 8.39 3.59 -12.18
C TRP A 150 9.41 3.59 -11.03
N LEU A 151 8.98 3.29 -9.81
CA LEU A 151 9.89 3.14 -8.65
C LEU A 151 10.90 2.02 -8.89
N ARG A 152 10.47 0.90 -9.49
CA ARG A 152 11.37 -0.19 -9.89
C ARG A 152 12.45 0.28 -10.86
N ALA A 153 12.13 1.15 -11.80
CA ALA A 153 13.09 1.64 -12.79
C ALA A 153 14.06 2.71 -12.22
N THR A 154 13.70 3.36 -11.11
CA THR A 154 14.46 4.50 -10.57
C THR A 154 15.31 4.16 -9.35
N LEU A 155 14.86 3.24 -8.49
CA LEU A 155 15.53 2.96 -7.21
C LEU A 155 16.51 1.77 -7.30
N PRO A 156 17.71 1.89 -6.72
CA PRO A 156 18.63 0.77 -6.62
C PRO A 156 18.15 -0.25 -5.58
N ARG A 157 18.58 -1.50 -5.73
CA ARG A 157 18.33 -2.56 -4.74
C ARG A 157 18.95 -2.20 -3.39
N VAL A 158 18.18 -2.37 -2.31
CA VAL A 158 18.63 -2.14 -0.93
C VAL A 158 19.13 -3.45 -0.34
N ARG A 159 20.11 -3.46 0.58
CA ARG A 159 20.59 -4.71 1.22
C ARG A 159 19.58 -5.25 2.26
N TYR A 160 19.52 -6.58 2.43
CA TYR A 160 18.65 -7.26 3.43
C TYR A 160 18.71 -6.63 4.84
N ASP A 161 19.90 -6.36 5.35
CA ASP A 161 20.05 -5.81 6.71
C ASP A 161 19.49 -4.39 6.84
N GLN A 162 19.63 -3.59 5.78
CA GLN A 162 19.10 -2.22 5.75
C GLN A 162 17.58 -2.23 5.65
N LEU A 163 17.04 -3.15 4.86
CA LEU A 163 15.61 -3.41 4.71
C LEU A 163 15.00 -3.79 6.07
N MET A 164 15.55 -4.82 6.73
CA MET A 164 15.06 -5.24 8.05
C MET A 164 15.19 -4.15 9.11
N ARG A 165 16.29 -3.36 9.08
CA ARG A 165 16.46 -2.21 9.98
C ARG A 165 15.41 -1.13 9.74
N MET A 166 15.05 -0.85 8.48
CA MET A 166 14.01 0.12 8.13
C MET A 166 12.64 -0.35 8.61
N GLY A 167 12.27 -1.61 8.36
CA GLY A 167 11.01 -2.18 8.82
C GLY A 167 10.84 -2.08 10.34
N TRP A 168 11.84 -2.56 11.09
CA TRP A 168 11.74 -2.67 12.55
C TRP A 168 12.05 -1.38 13.32
N LYS A 169 13.02 -0.57 12.87
CA LYS A 169 13.43 0.64 13.60
C LYS A 169 12.72 1.91 13.15
N VAL A 170 12.16 1.93 11.94
CA VAL A 170 11.54 3.13 11.37
C VAL A 170 10.06 2.90 11.15
N LEU A 171 9.67 1.96 10.28
CA LEU A 171 8.27 1.81 9.86
C LEU A 171 7.36 1.40 11.02
N LEU A 172 7.75 0.38 11.80
CA LEU A 172 6.92 -0.14 12.89
C LEU A 172 6.70 0.90 14.01
N PRO A 173 7.73 1.57 14.57
CA PRO A 173 7.53 2.62 15.56
C PRO A 173 6.72 3.80 15.02
N LEU A 174 6.94 4.19 13.76
CA LEU A 174 6.20 5.29 13.13
C LEU A 174 4.72 4.93 12.92
N ALA A 175 4.43 3.69 12.53
CA ALA A 175 3.07 3.17 12.38
C ALA A 175 2.33 3.15 13.72
N LEU A 176 2.98 2.67 14.78
CA LEU A 176 2.42 2.69 16.14
C LEU A 176 2.15 4.12 16.63
N ALA A 177 3.12 5.03 16.44
CA ALA A 177 2.94 6.43 16.80
C ALA A 177 1.77 7.06 16.04
N ASN A 178 1.62 6.77 14.75
CA ASN A 178 0.53 7.29 13.93
C ASN A 178 -0.84 6.78 14.39
N VAL A 179 -0.96 5.50 14.71
CA VAL A 179 -2.20 4.92 15.26
C VAL A 179 -2.54 5.57 16.60
N PHE A 180 -1.56 5.74 17.49
CA PHE A 180 -1.77 6.36 18.79
C PHE A 180 -2.22 7.82 18.68
N ILE A 181 -1.56 8.63 17.84
CA ILE A 181 -1.93 10.03 17.59
C ILE A 181 -3.33 10.10 16.97
N THR A 182 -3.62 9.24 15.99
CA THR A 182 -4.95 9.18 15.35
C THR A 182 -6.02 8.88 16.40
N GLY A 183 -5.79 7.91 17.28
CA GLY A 183 -6.71 7.59 18.36
C GLY A 183 -6.98 8.75 19.29
N LEU A 184 -5.93 9.48 19.70
CA LEU A 184 -6.09 10.67 20.53
C LEU A 184 -6.91 11.76 19.83
N VAL A 185 -6.63 12.01 18.54
CA VAL A 185 -7.36 13.02 17.75
C VAL A 185 -8.84 12.67 17.63
N VAL A 186 -9.17 11.39 17.35
CA VAL A 186 -10.57 10.94 17.25
C VAL A 186 -11.30 11.12 18.58
N VAL A 187 -10.67 10.78 19.70
CA VAL A 187 -11.28 10.94 21.05
C VAL A 187 -11.48 12.41 21.43
N ILE A 188 -10.60 13.31 20.99
CA ILE A 188 -10.73 14.75 21.28
C ILE A 188 -11.81 15.41 20.41
N LEU A 189 -12.01 14.92 19.19
CA LEU A 189 -12.99 15.46 18.25
C LEU A 189 -14.41 14.88 18.43
N GLN A 190 -14.55 13.78 19.17
CA GLN A 190 -15.85 13.19 19.58
C GLN A 190 -16.41 13.90 20.81
#